data_AF-A0A5C5VWV7-F1
#
_entry.id   AF-A0A5C5VWV7-F1
#
_cell.length_a   1.000
_cell.length_b   1.000
_cell.length_c   1.000
_cell.angle_alpha   90.00
_cell.angle_beta   90.00
_cell.angle_gamma   90.00
#
_symmetry.space_group_name_H-M   'P 1'
#
loop_
_entity.id
_entity.type
_entity.pdbx_description
1 polymer ?
#
loop_
_entity_poly.entity_id
_entity_poly.type
_entity_poly.pdbx_seq_one_letter_code
_entity_poly.pdbx_strand_id
1 'polypeptide(L)'
;MIAAPIAIDLYCLSCGYNLRGLSGDPVRCPECGFRNPIGEMEPAAEAISLHLRDAEAALVLVATGVLIALPGVLLAGVMLSSRVTGTFVAATAAGFLVSALTCLASGVARFRSLVNHRPGWGAAVLLHTAYVVVLVLIVVLPFVGVTSYFVSSRSRGIPFYAMAPTAFVTALVLIFTVLRPLYAKMKETIEPLRREVALTLTRDLARRRTAEAERRALRGP
;
A
#
# COMPACT_ATOMS: atom_id res chain seq x y z
N MET A 1 -17.50 17.24 24.25
CA MET A 1 -17.79 15.90 23.72
C MET A 1 -16.51 15.10 23.80
N ILE A 2 -16.43 14.12 24.72
CA ILE A 2 -15.28 13.22 24.80
C ILE A 2 -15.47 12.22 23.65
N ALA A 3 -14.55 12.24 22.68
CA ALA A 3 -14.55 11.26 21.60
C ALA A 3 -14.51 9.86 22.24
N ALA A 4 -15.44 8.99 21.85
CA ALA A 4 -15.44 7.61 22.32
C ALA A 4 -14.04 7.02 22.07
N PRO A 5 -13.40 6.40 23.09
CA PRO A 5 -12.07 5.86 22.93
C PRO A 5 -12.09 4.87 21.76
N ILE A 6 -11.25 5.15 20.76
CA ILE A 6 -11.07 4.28 19.60
C ILE A 6 -10.73 2.90 20.17
N ALA A 7 -11.56 1.91 19.91
CA ALA A 7 -11.37 0.55 20.40
C ALA A 7 -10.13 -0.05 19.72
N ILE A 8 -8.96 0.16 20.31
CA ILE A 8 -7.70 -0.42 19.86
C ILE A 8 -7.75 -1.92 20.18
N ASP A 9 -7.48 -2.75 19.18
CA ASP A 9 -7.31 -4.18 19.40
C ASP A 9 -6.05 -4.41 20.25
N LEU A 10 -6.24 -4.86 21.49
CA LEU A 10 -5.16 -5.23 22.40
C LEU A 10 -4.82 -6.70 22.24
N TYR A 11 -3.55 -7.04 22.05
CA TYR A 11 -3.08 -8.42 21.95
C TYR A 11 -2.06 -8.72 23.06
N CYS A 12 -2.06 -9.94 23.57
CA CYS A 12 -1.03 -10.38 24.51
C CYS A 12 0.34 -10.43 23.82
N LEU A 13 1.34 -9.77 24.41
CA LEU A 13 2.69 -9.70 23.84
C LEU A 13 3.44 -11.04 23.85
N SER A 14 3.03 -11.96 24.74
CA SER A 14 3.59 -13.31 24.85
C SER A 14 2.99 -14.25 23.80
N CYS A 15 1.69 -14.56 23.91
CA CYS A 15 1.04 -15.59 23.08
C CYS A 15 0.23 -15.06 21.88
N GLY A 16 0.01 -13.75 21.76
CA GLY A 16 -0.76 -13.15 20.66
C GLY A 16 -2.29 -13.21 20.80
N TYR A 17 -2.81 -13.70 21.94
CA TYR A 17 -4.26 -13.74 22.21
C TYR A 17 -4.89 -12.35 22.16
N ASN A 18 -6.09 -12.22 21.58
CA ASN A 18 -6.82 -10.97 21.51
C ASN A 18 -7.51 -10.67 22.85
N LEU A 19 -7.09 -9.58 23.51
CA LEU A 19 -7.60 -9.14 24.81
C LEU A 19 -8.82 -8.21 24.70
N ARG A 20 -9.31 -7.95 23.48
CA ARG A 20 -10.47 -7.10 23.26
C ARG A 20 -11.74 -7.70 23.87
N GLY A 21 -12.50 -6.87 24.59
CA GLY A 21 -13.81 -7.24 25.13
C GLY A 21 -13.77 -8.00 26.46
N LEU A 22 -12.59 -8.17 27.06
CA LEU A 22 -12.49 -8.71 28.42
C LEU A 22 -12.98 -7.66 29.42
N SER A 23 -14.05 -7.99 30.14
CA SER A 23 -14.51 -7.24 31.32
C SER A 23 -13.58 -7.54 32.49
N GLY A 24 -12.54 -6.72 32.69
CA GLY A 24 -11.57 -6.91 33.77
C GLY A 24 -10.27 -6.13 33.55
N ASP A 25 -9.29 -6.35 34.43
CA ASP A 25 -7.95 -5.78 34.30
C ASP A 25 -7.23 -6.41 33.09
N PRO A 26 -7.07 -5.69 31.95
CA PRO A 26 -6.52 -6.24 30.71
C PRO A 26 -5.04 -6.62 30.87
N VAL A 27 -4.43 -6.30 32.01
CA VAL A 27 -3.06 -6.60 32.35
C VAL A 27 -2.78 -8.10 32.28
N ARG A 28 -3.67 -9.03 32.67
CA ARG A 28 -3.32 -10.47 32.67
C ARG A 28 -3.98 -11.25 31.54
N CYS A 29 -3.17 -11.87 30.68
CA CYS A 29 -3.66 -12.72 29.60
C CYS A 29 -4.33 -13.99 30.16
N PRO A 30 -5.59 -14.31 29.76
CA PRO A 30 -6.28 -15.50 30.26
C PRO A 30 -5.67 -16.81 29.74
N GLU A 31 -5.07 -16.79 28.54
CA GLU A 31 -4.49 -18.00 27.93
C GLU A 31 -3.15 -18.40 28.54
N CYS A 32 -2.25 -17.44 28.76
CA CYS A 32 -0.87 -17.74 29.19
C CYS A 32 -0.49 -17.14 30.55
N GLY A 33 -1.38 -16.39 31.21
CA GLY A 33 -1.12 -15.75 32.50
C GLY A 33 -0.14 -14.57 32.47
N PHE A 34 0.41 -14.23 31.31
CA PHE A 34 1.38 -13.14 31.13
C PHE A 34 0.78 -11.78 31.50
N ARG A 35 1.51 -10.98 32.28
CA ARG A 35 1.13 -9.60 32.63
C ARG A 35 1.61 -8.62 31.55
N ASN A 36 0.70 -8.15 30.72
CA ASN A 36 0.92 -7.11 29.72
C ASN A 36 0.98 -5.72 30.39
N PRO A 37 2.04 -4.92 30.16
CA PRO A 37 2.15 -3.56 30.68
C PRO A 37 1.33 -2.56 29.84
N ILE A 38 0.01 -2.76 29.77
CA ILE A 38 -0.90 -1.99 28.89
C ILE A 38 -1.02 -0.52 29.33
N GLY A 39 -1.04 -0.27 30.65
CA GLY A 39 -1.14 1.09 31.19
C GLY A 39 0.06 2.00 30.86
N GLU A 40 1.21 1.42 30.49
CA GLU A 40 2.41 2.17 30.10
C GLU A 40 2.60 2.23 28.57
N MET A 41 1.71 1.62 27.79
CA MET A 41 1.87 1.41 26.34
C MET A 41 1.25 2.47 25.44
N GLU A 42 0.49 3.44 25.95
CA GLU A 42 -0.06 4.54 25.13
C GLU A 42 0.97 5.20 24.19
N PRO A 43 2.20 5.55 24.61
CA PRO A 43 3.19 6.14 23.70
C PRO A 43 3.74 5.17 22.64
N ALA A 44 3.55 3.86 22.78
CA ALA A 44 4.02 2.88 21.80
C ALA A 44 3.06 2.75 20.60
N ALA A 45 1.75 2.93 20.82
CA ALA A 45 0.74 2.82 19.75
C ALA A 45 0.95 3.89 18.67
N GLU A 46 1.28 5.12 19.06
CA GLU A 46 1.55 6.21 18.11
C GLU A 46 2.79 5.90 17.25
N ALA A 47 3.88 5.43 17.87
CA ALA A 47 5.10 5.04 17.16
C ALA A 47 4.86 3.90 16.14
N ILE A 48 4.04 2.91 16.51
CA ILE A 48 3.66 1.81 15.60
C ILE A 48 2.82 2.35 14.43
N SER A 49 1.85 3.21 14.71
CA SER A 49 1.00 3.81 13.68
C SER A 49 1.80 4.66 12.68
N LEU A 50 2.81 5.39 13.17
CA LEU A 50 3.70 6.20 12.34
C LEU A 50 4.55 5.30 11.44
N HIS A 51 5.09 4.21 11.97
CA HIS A 51 5.87 3.24 11.18
C HIS A 51 5.03 2.54 10.11
N LEU A 52 3.78 2.17 10.43
CA LEU A 52 2.85 1.61 9.45
C LEU A 52 2.49 2.62 8.36
N ARG A 53 2.26 3.89 8.72
CA ARG A 53 2.01 4.98 7.76
C ARG A 53 3.22 5.20 6.84
N ASP A 54 4.43 5.13 7.36
CA ASP A 54 5.66 5.22 6.56
C ASP A 54 5.78 4.08 5.54
N ALA A 55 5.43 2.85 5.94
CA ALA A 55 5.40 1.71 5.04
C ALA A 55 4.30 1.83 3.98
N GLU A 56 3.12 2.31 4.35
CA GLU A 56 2.03 2.61 3.43
C GLU A 56 2.42 3.72 2.44
N ALA A 57 3.07 4.79 2.90
CA ALA A 57 3.55 5.87 2.04
C ALA A 57 4.58 5.37 1.01
N ALA A 58 5.46 4.44 1.41
CA ALA A 58 6.41 3.81 0.49
C ALA A 58 5.69 2.97 -0.59
N LEU A 59 4.64 2.22 -0.22
CA LEU A 59 3.81 1.48 -1.19
C LEU A 59 3.06 2.43 -2.14
N VAL A 60 2.52 3.54 -1.62
CA VAL A 60 1.88 4.58 -2.44
C VAL A 60 2.87 5.19 -3.44
N LEU A 61 4.13 5.37 -3.07
CA LEU A 61 5.17 5.87 -3.97
C LEU A 61 5.47 4.88 -5.11
N VAL A 62 5.52 3.57 -4.81
CA VAL A 62 5.62 2.51 -5.84
C VAL A 62 4.40 2.53 -6.77
N ALA A 63 3.19 2.62 -6.20
CA ALA A 63 1.96 2.69 -6.96
C ALA A 63 1.92 3.92 -7.89
N THR A 64 2.39 5.06 -7.38
CA THR A 64 2.51 6.31 -8.15
C THR A 64 3.47 6.14 -9.31
N GLY A 65 4.61 5.47 -9.11
CA GLY A 65 5.55 5.14 -10.17
C GLY A 65 4.90 4.33 -11.30
N VAL A 66 4.12 3.29 -10.97
CA VAL A 66 3.35 2.50 -11.95
C VAL A 66 2.32 3.36 -12.69
N LEU A 67 1.59 4.21 -11.95
CA LEU A 67 0.58 5.10 -12.49
C LEU A 67 1.17 6.14 -13.46
N ILE A 68 2.43 6.54 -13.27
CA ILE A 68 3.14 7.44 -14.18
C ILE A 68 3.68 6.68 -15.40
N ALA A 69 4.28 5.50 -15.19
CA ALA A 69 4.90 4.72 -16.26
C ALA A 69 3.89 4.22 -17.30
N LEU A 70 2.82 3.57 -16.85
CA LEU A 70 1.96 2.81 -17.75
C LEU A 70 1.22 3.70 -18.77
N PRO A 71 0.56 4.81 -18.37
CA PRO A 71 -0.08 5.71 -19.32
C PRO A 71 0.94 6.37 -20.26
N GLY A 72 2.13 6.74 -19.73
CA GLY A 72 3.20 7.33 -20.53
C GLY A 72 3.67 6.40 -21.65
N VAL A 73 3.90 5.13 -21.34
CA VAL A 73 4.29 4.10 -22.34
C VAL A 73 3.17 3.85 -23.36
N LEU A 74 1.92 3.73 -22.90
CA LEU A 74 0.78 3.50 -23.79
C LEU A 74 0.55 4.69 -24.75
N LEU A 75 0.59 5.92 -24.22
CA LEU A 75 0.44 7.14 -25.01
C LEU A 75 1.59 7.31 -26.01
N ALA A 76 2.82 7.02 -25.59
CA ALA A 76 3.98 7.04 -26.49
C ALA A 76 3.81 6.05 -27.65
N GLY A 77 3.29 4.85 -27.39
CA GLY A 77 2.98 3.86 -28.43
C GLY A 77 1.94 4.36 -29.44
N VAL A 78 0.84 4.97 -28.96
CA VAL A 78 -0.17 5.58 -29.83
C VAL A 78 0.43 6.70 -30.67
N MET A 79 1.23 7.58 -30.06
CA MET A 79 1.86 8.70 -30.76
C MET A 79 2.86 8.24 -31.81
N LEU A 80 3.71 7.24 -31.52
CA LEU A 80 4.62 6.63 -32.49
C LEU A 80 3.88 6.08 -33.71
N SER A 81 2.71 5.45 -33.50
CA SER A 81 1.89 4.90 -34.58
C SER A 81 1.29 5.98 -35.50
N SER A 82 1.09 7.19 -34.97
CA SER A 82 0.43 8.30 -35.67
C SER A 82 1.34 9.15 -36.56
N ARG A 83 2.64 8.82 -36.66
CA ARG A 83 3.68 9.59 -37.39
C ARG A 83 3.83 11.05 -36.95
N VAL A 84 3.30 11.43 -35.79
CA VAL A 84 3.52 12.73 -35.16
C VAL A 84 5.01 12.81 -34.73
N THR A 85 5.61 13.99 -34.89
CA THR A 85 7.05 14.32 -34.73
C THR A 85 7.75 13.49 -33.64
N GLY A 86 8.50 12.45 -34.07
CA GLY A 86 9.00 11.39 -33.19
C GLY A 86 9.95 11.86 -32.07
N THR A 87 10.65 12.98 -32.26
CA THR A 87 11.60 13.52 -31.27
C THR A 87 10.91 14.04 -30.01
N PHE A 88 9.80 14.79 -30.14
CA PHE A 88 9.06 15.30 -28.98
C PHE A 88 8.38 14.18 -28.19
N VAL A 89 7.83 13.19 -28.89
CA VAL A 89 7.19 12.01 -28.30
C VAL A 89 8.21 11.18 -27.53
N ALA A 90 9.37 10.92 -28.12
CA ALA A 90 10.45 10.18 -27.48
C ALA A 90 10.98 10.88 -26.22
N ALA A 91 11.21 12.20 -26.29
CA ALA A 91 11.65 12.99 -25.14
C ALA A 91 10.63 12.97 -23.99
N THR A 92 9.34 13.12 -24.31
CA THR A 92 8.25 13.08 -23.33
C THR A 92 8.14 11.69 -22.68
N ALA A 93 8.19 10.63 -23.49
CA ALA A 93 8.15 9.25 -23.00
C ALA A 93 9.34 8.92 -22.10
N ALA A 94 10.54 9.39 -22.47
CA ALA A 94 11.75 9.25 -21.65
C ALA A 94 11.59 9.97 -20.30
N GLY A 95 11.02 11.18 -20.28
CA GLY A 95 10.70 11.90 -19.05
C GLY A 95 9.78 11.11 -18.12
N PHE A 96 8.65 10.60 -18.62
CA PHE A 96 7.74 9.75 -17.85
C PHE A 96 8.42 8.49 -17.32
N LEU A 97 9.24 7.84 -18.14
CA LEU A 97 9.96 6.63 -17.74
C LEU A 97 10.97 6.93 -16.61
N VAL A 98 11.75 8.00 -16.73
CA VAL A 98 12.71 8.41 -15.69
C VAL A 98 11.98 8.74 -14.38
N SER A 99 10.89 9.50 -14.43
CA SER A 99 10.09 9.82 -13.24
C SER A 99 9.50 8.57 -12.59
N ALA A 100 8.96 7.66 -13.40
CA ALA A 100 8.40 6.40 -12.91
C ALA A 100 9.47 5.51 -12.28
N LEU A 101 10.62 5.34 -12.93
CA LEU A 101 11.75 4.55 -12.40
C LEU A 101 12.29 5.16 -11.12
N THR A 102 12.36 6.49 -11.01
CA THR A 102 12.80 7.18 -9.80
C THR A 102 11.81 6.95 -8.65
N CYS A 103 10.50 7.06 -8.90
CA CYS A 103 9.47 6.76 -7.89
C CYS A 103 9.48 5.29 -7.47
N LEU A 104 9.63 4.36 -8.42
CA LEU A 104 9.72 2.92 -8.16
C LEU A 104 10.96 2.59 -7.33
N ALA A 105 12.13 3.07 -7.74
CA ALA A 105 13.39 2.80 -7.05
C ALA A 105 13.37 3.37 -5.62
N SER A 106 12.93 4.62 -5.45
CA SER A 106 12.82 5.25 -4.12
C SER A 106 11.77 4.58 -3.23
N GLY A 107 10.60 4.23 -3.78
CA GLY A 107 9.56 3.50 -3.07
C GLY A 107 10.02 2.12 -2.60
N VAL A 108 10.65 1.34 -3.49
CA VAL A 108 11.18 0.01 -3.15
C VAL A 108 12.34 0.12 -2.16
N ALA A 109 13.25 1.08 -2.32
CA ALA A 109 14.37 1.28 -1.40
C ALA A 109 13.88 1.65 0.01
N ARG A 110 12.94 2.61 0.12
CA ARG A 110 12.33 3.02 1.39
C ARG A 110 11.53 1.89 2.02
N PHE A 111 10.79 1.12 1.22
CA PHE A 111 10.05 -0.03 1.72
C PHE A 111 10.99 -1.12 2.27
N ARG A 112 12.06 -1.42 1.54
CA ARG A 112 13.07 -2.42 1.93
C ARG A 112 13.79 -2.03 3.21
N SER A 113 14.09 -0.74 3.41
CA SER A 113 14.74 -0.27 4.65
C SER A 113 13.82 -0.33 5.86
N LEU A 114 12.52 -0.05 5.69
CA LEU A 114 11.54 -0.13 6.79
C LEU A 114 11.24 -1.57 7.22
N VAL A 115 11.12 -2.48 6.25
CA VAL A 115 10.68 -3.86 6.50
C VAL A 115 11.84 -4.80 6.89
N ASN A 116 13.09 -4.36 6.68
CA ASN A 116 14.30 -5.01 7.16
C ASN A 116 14.37 -6.51 6.84
N HIS A 117 14.23 -6.84 5.56
CA HIS A 117 14.40 -8.20 5.01
C HIS A 117 13.49 -9.32 5.54
N ARG A 118 12.39 -9.00 6.22
CA ARG A 118 11.47 -10.02 6.70
C ARG A 118 10.86 -10.85 5.56
N PRO A 119 10.78 -12.19 5.70
CA PRO A 119 10.20 -13.06 4.68
C PRO A 119 8.71 -12.72 4.46
N GLY A 120 8.20 -12.96 3.26
CA GLY A 120 6.80 -12.71 2.89
C GLY A 120 6.50 -11.30 2.38
N TRP A 121 7.24 -10.28 2.80
CA TRP A 121 7.00 -8.90 2.38
C TRP A 121 7.29 -8.65 0.89
N GLY A 122 8.24 -9.38 0.29
CA GLY A 122 8.46 -9.32 -1.15
C GLY A 122 7.23 -9.76 -1.95
N ALA A 123 6.54 -10.81 -1.50
CA ALA A 123 5.30 -11.26 -2.11
C ALA A 123 4.16 -10.25 -1.92
N ALA A 124 4.09 -9.59 -0.75
CA ALA A 124 3.12 -8.53 -0.49
C ALA A 124 3.31 -7.32 -1.43
N VAL A 125 4.56 -6.88 -1.63
CA VAL A 125 4.90 -5.79 -2.58
C VAL A 125 4.56 -6.19 -4.01
N LEU A 126 4.91 -7.41 -4.41
CA LEU A 126 4.59 -7.91 -5.75
C LEU A 126 3.07 -7.95 -5.98
N LEU A 127 2.31 -8.47 -5.01
CA LEU A 127 0.85 -8.54 -5.10
C LEU A 127 0.21 -7.15 -5.12
N HIS A 128 0.71 -6.21 -4.30
CA HIS A 128 0.28 -4.82 -4.34
C HIS A 128 0.59 -4.15 -5.68
N THR A 129 1.80 -4.37 -6.21
CA THR A 129 2.21 -3.84 -7.52
C THR A 129 1.36 -4.42 -8.64
N ALA A 130 1.10 -5.74 -8.62
CA ALA A 130 0.20 -6.40 -9.57
C ALA A 130 -1.23 -5.84 -9.48
N TYR A 131 -1.74 -5.60 -8.28
CA TYR A 131 -3.03 -4.94 -8.06
C TYR A 131 -3.09 -3.56 -8.70
N VAL A 132 -2.07 -2.72 -8.49
CA VAL A 132 -1.99 -1.38 -9.08
C VAL A 132 -1.89 -1.47 -10.60
N VAL A 133 -1.05 -2.35 -11.14
CA VAL A 133 -0.94 -2.56 -12.60
C VAL A 133 -2.30 -2.95 -13.20
N VAL A 134 -3.02 -3.89 -12.60
CA VAL A 134 -4.35 -4.31 -13.06
C VAL A 134 -5.34 -3.15 -12.99
N LEU A 135 -5.36 -2.39 -11.89
CA LEU A 135 -6.21 -1.19 -11.76
C LEU A 135 -5.91 -0.18 -12.87
N VAL A 136 -4.63 0.12 -13.11
CA VAL A 136 -4.22 1.09 -14.14
C VAL A 136 -4.57 0.57 -15.54
N LEU A 137 -4.39 -0.71 -15.82
CA LEU A 137 -4.82 -1.29 -17.10
C LEU A 137 -6.32 -1.17 -17.31
N ILE A 138 -7.13 -1.52 -16.30
CA ILE A 138 -8.60 -1.43 -16.39
C ILE A 138 -9.05 0.02 -16.63
N VAL A 139 -8.40 0.98 -15.97
CA VAL A 139 -8.77 2.39 -16.09
C VAL A 139 -8.26 2.99 -17.39
N VAL A 140 -6.99 2.80 -17.74
CA VAL A 140 -6.29 3.54 -18.81
C VAL A 140 -6.51 2.94 -20.19
N LEU A 141 -6.56 1.61 -20.30
CA LEU A 141 -6.64 0.91 -21.59
C LEU A 141 -7.91 1.27 -22.38
N PRO A 142 -9.10 1.45 -21.76
CA PRO A 142 -10.27 1.96 -22.46
C PRO A 142 -10.09 3.39 -22.99
N PHE A 143 -9.45 4.30 -22.25
CA PHE A 143 -9.17 5.66 -22.73
C PHE A 143 -8.15 5.65 -23.88
N VAL A 144 -7.11 4.82 -23.80
CA VAL A 144 -6.13 4.63 -24.88
C VAL A 144 -6.81 4.06 -26.13
N GLY A 145 -7.73 3.11 -25.95
CA GLY A 145 -8.52 2.54 -27.05
C GLY A 145 -9.43 3.58 -27.71
N VAL A 146 -10.16 4.37 -26.92
CA VAL A 146 -11.04 5.44 -27.43
C VAL A 146 -10.24 6.53 -28.13
N THR A 147 -9.09 6.95 -27.59
CA THR A 147 -8.23 7.96 -28.22
C THR A 147 -7.57 7.44 -29.49
N SER A 148 -7.04 6.22 -29.49
CA SER A 148 -6.48 5.58 -30.69
C SER A 148 -7.55 5.41 -31.77
N TYR A 149 -8.75 4.98 -31.39
CA TYR A 149 -9.89 4.90 -32.28
C TYR A 149 -10.24 6.27 -32.87
N PHE A 150 -10.28 7.34 -32.06
CA PHE A 150 -10.58 8.69 -32.54
C PHE A 150 -9.53 9.20 -33.55
N VAL A 151 -8.25 8.95 -33.28
CA VAL A 151 -7.15 9.31 -34.18
C VAL A 151 -7.25 8.55 -35.51
N SER A 152 -7.62 7.27 -35.47
CA SER A 152 -7.72 6.42 -36.67
C SER A 152 -9.03 6.59 -37.45
N SER A 153 -10.14 6.82 -36.76
CA SER A 153 -11.52 6.78 -37.31
C SER A 153 -12.00 8.10 -37.91
N ARG A 154 -11.09 9.06 -38.14
CA ARG A 154 -11.39 10.35 -38.79
C ARG A 154 -12.11 10.21 -40.15
N SER A 155 -12.21 8.99 -40.71
CA SER A 155 -12.93 8.65 -41.94
C SER A 155 -14.20 7.77 -41.79
N ARG A 156 -14.58 7.25 -40.60
CA ARG A 156 -15.61 6.19 -40.47
C ARG A 156 -16.96 6.59 -39.84
N GLY A 157 -17.15 7.86 -39.46
CA GLY A 157 -18.47 8.39 -39.09
C GLY A 157 -19.12 7.85 -37.80
N ILE A 158 -18.42 7.03 -37.01
CA ILE A 158 -18.96 6.55 -35.72
C ILE A 158 -18.86 7.69 -34.69
N PRO A 159 -19.97 8.06 -34.02
CA PRO A 159 -19.97 9.17 -33.07
C PRO A 159 -19.23 8.79 -31.78
N PHE A 160 -18.28 9.64 -31.39
CA PHE A 160 -17.50 9.53 -30.14
C PHE A 160 -18.37 9.28 -28.89
N TYR A 161 -19.54 9.90 -28.85
CA TYR A 161 -20.50 9.80 -27.74
C TYR A 161 -21.00 8.38 -27.47
N ALA A 162 -20.90 7.45 -28.42
CA ALA A 162 -21.28 6.04 -28.21
C ALA A 162 -20.17 5.19 -27.59
N MET A 163 -18.89 5.53 -27.82
CA MET A 163 -17.75 4.71 -27.39
C MET A 163 -17.25 5.06 -25.99
N ALA A 164 -17.30 6.33 -25.59
CA ALA A 164 -16.83 6.74 -24.27
C ALA A 164 -17.67 6.13 -23.11
N PRO A 165 -19.02 6.12 -23.17
CA PRO A 165 -19.83 5.52 -22.12
C PRO A 165 -19.65 4.00 -22.03
N THR A 166 -19.52 3.31 -23.16
CA THR A 166 -19.32 1.84 -23.18
C THR A 166 -17.96 1.46 -22.61
N ALA A 167 -16.90 2.20 -22.95
CA ALA A 167 -15.58 2.06 -22.34
C ALA A 167 -15.63 2.27 -20.80
N PHE A 168 -16.34 3.31 -20.35
CA PHE A 168 -16.49 3.62 -18.93
C PHE A 168 -17.27 2.54 -18.16
N VAL A 169 -18.41 2.08 -18.69
CA VAL A 169 -19.19 1.00 -18.09
C VAL A 169 -18.38 -0.29 -18.03
N THR A 170 -17.63 -0.61 -19.08
CA THR A 170 -16.73 -1.78 -19.11
C THR A 170 -15.65 -1.69 -18.03
N ALA A 171 -15.02 -0.52 -17.86
CA ALA A 171 -14.04 -0.30 -16.81
C ALA A 171 -14.66 -0.49 -15.42
N LEU A 172 -15.86 0.04 -15.17
CA LEU A 172 -16.57 -0.15 -13.90
C LEU A 172 -16.86 -1.63 -13.62
N VAL A 173 -17.38 -2.36 -14.60
CA VAL A 173 -17.65 -3.80 -14.46
C VAL A 173 -16.37 -4.56 -14.12
N LEU A 174 -15.26 -4.27 -14.80
CA LEU A 174 -13.96 -4.88 -14.52
C LEU A 174 -13.42 -4.51 -13.12
N ILE A 175 -13.60 -3.27 -12.67
CA ILE A 175 -13.26 -2.87 -11.30
C ILE A 175 -14.03 -3.72 -10.29
N PHE A 176 -15.35 -3.87 -10.45
CA PHE A 176 -16.14 -4.63 -9.48
C PHE A 176 -15.90 -6.15 -9.53
N THR A 177 -15.64 -6.72 -10.71
CA THR A 177 -15.50 -8.17 -10.89
C THR A 177 -14.07 -8.68 -10.70
N VAL A 178 -13.07 -7.95 -11.18
CA VAL A 178 -11.65 -8.37 -11.14
C VAL A 178 -10.92 -7.75 -9.96
N LEU A 179 -11.14 -6.45 -9.71
CA LEU A 179 -10.35 -5.72 -8.71
C LEU A 179 -10.77 -6.06 -7.27
N ARG A 180 -12.06 -6.33 -7.05
CA ARG A 180 -12.60 -6.72 -5.74
C ARG A 180 -11.98 -8.00 -5.17
N PRO A 181 -11.94 -9.16 -5.88
CA PRO A 181 -11.30 -10.36 -5.34
C PRO A 181 -9.79 -10.19 -5.19
N LEU A 182 -9.13 -9.45 -6.09
CA LEU A 182 -7.70 -9.16 -5.99
C LEU A 182 -7.38 -8.30 -4.75
N TYR A 183 -8.21 -7.29 -4.47
CA TYR A 183 -8.12 -6.49 -3.24
C TYR A 183 -8.31 -7.34 -1.99
N ALA A 184 -9.30 -8.23 -1.99
CA ALA A 184 -9.54 -9.13 -0.86
C ALA A 184 -8.33 -10.02 -0.58
N LYS A 185 -7.76 -10.64 -1.62
CA LYS A 185 -6.55 -11.48 -1.51
C LYS A 185 -5.32 -10.68 -1.07
N MET A 186 -5.16 -9.46 -1.58
CA MET A 186 -4.11 -8.53 -1.16
C MET A 186 -4.25 -8.21 0.33
N LYS A 187 -5.47 -7.87 0.78
CA LYS A 187 -5.74 -7.58 2.19
C LYS A 187 -5.46 -8.79 3.08
N GLU A 188 -5.91 -9.98 2.70
CA GLU A 188 -5.65 -11.23 3.42
C GLU A 188 -4.15 -11.54 3.58
N THR A 189 -3.34 -11.18 2.58
CA THR A 189 -1.89 -11.39 2.61
C THR A 189 -1.17 -10.33 3.47
N ILE A 190 -1.60 -9.07 3.41
CA ILE A 190 -0.95 -7.94 4.08
C ILE A 190 -1.29 -7.86 5.57
N GLU A 191 -2.52 -8.19 5.96
CA GLU A 191 -2.99 -8.09 7.34
C GLU A 191 -2.14 -8.90 8.37
N PRO A 192 -1.81 -10.18 8.13
CA PRO A 192 -0.97 -10.93 9.07
C PRO A 192 0.45 -10.34 9.18
N LEU A 193 1.01 -9.85 8.08
CA LEU A 193 2.33 -9.21 8.05
C LEU A 193 2.32 -7.89 8.86
N ARG A 194 1.25 -7.10 8.75
CA ARG A 194 1.05 -5.90 9.57
C ARG A 194 0.99 -6.24 11.05
N ARG A 195 0.23 -7.27 11.41
CA ARG A 195 0.12 -7.75 12.80
C ARG A 195 1.48 -8.20 13.33
N GLU A 196 2.25 -8.97 12.55
CA GLU A 196 3.57 -9.44 12.98
C GLU A 196 4.57 -8.29 13.20
N VAL A 197 4.59 -7.30 12.31
CA VAL A 197 5.44 -6.11 12.47
C VAL A 197 5.04 -5.31 13.69
N ALA A 198 3.73 -5.08 13.89
CA ALA A 198 3.22 -4.39 15.08
C ALA A 198 3.63 -5.12 16.38
N LEU A 199 3.45 -6.44 16.44
CA LEU A 199 3.84 -7.25 17.59
C LEU A 199 5.35 -7.19 17.84
N THR A 200 6.16 -7.24 16.79
CA THR A 200 7.62 -7.22 16.93
C THR A 200 8.11 -5.85 17.41
N LEU A 201 7.62 -4.77 16.82
CA LEU A 201 7.93 -3.41 17.26
C LEU A 201 7.53 -3.20 18.72
N THR A 202 6.37 -3.69 19.12
CA THR A 202 5.91 -3.60 20.51
C THR A 202 6.84 -4.37 21.46
N ARG A 203 7.26 -5.58 21.09
CA ARG A 203 8.22 -6.37 21.87
C ARG A 203 9.58 -5.69 21.97
N ASP A 204 10.09 -5.11 20.90
CA ASP A 204 11.38 -4.43 20.89
C ASP A 204 11.35 -3.15 21.72
N LEU A 205 10.26 -2.37 21.65
CA LEU A 205 10.06 -1.19 22.50
C LEU A 205 9.96 -1.58 23.97
N ALA A 206 9.23 -2.65 24.30
CA ALA A 206 9.13 -3.16 25.67
C ALA A 206 10.52 -3.56 26.21
N ARG A 207 11.31 -4.32 25.43
CA ARG A 207 12.68 -4.72 25.80
C ARG A 207 13.63 -3.54 26.01
N ARG A 208 13.52 -2.50 25.19
CA ARG A 208 14.33 -1.28 25.34
C ARG A 208 13.99 -0.55 26.64
N ARG A 209 12.69 -0.43 26.96
CA ARG A 209 12.24 0.21 28.20
C ARG A 209 12.68 -0.54 29.44
N THR A 210 12.59 -1.87 29.45
CA THR A 210 13.07 -2.67 30.59
C THR A 210 14.58 -2.51 30.78
N ALA A 211 15.36 -2.54 29.69
CA ALA A 211 16.80 -2.32 29.74
C ALA A 211 17.16 -0.89 30.21
N GLU A 212 16.39 0.13 29.80
CA GLU A 212 16.56 1.51 30.28
C GLU A 212 16.22 1.66 31.76
N ALA A 213 15.15 1.01 32.23
CA ALA A 213 14.76 1.01 33.64
C ALA A 213 15.82 0.33 34.52
N GLU A 214 16.36 -0.82 34.11
CA GLU A 214 17.46 -1.49 34.79
C GLU A 214 18.72 -0.61 34.84
N ARG A 215 19.07 0.06 33.74
CA ARG A 215 20.19 1.00 33.70
C ARG A 215 20.00 2.20 34.63
N ARG A 216 18.76 2.69 34.79
CA ARG A 216 18.45 3.77 35.74
C ARG A 216 18.55 3.28 37.18
N ALA A 217 18.04 2.08 37.48
CA ALA A 217 18.15 1.48 38.81
C ALA A 217 19.62 1.28 39.24
N LEU A 218 20.50 0.91 38.30
CA LEU A 218 21.93 0.74 38.57
C LEU A 218 22.71 2.05 38.78
N ARG A 219 22.19 3.20 38.33
CA ARG A 219 22.90 4.49 38.46
C ARG A 219 22.77 5.13 39.84
N GLY A 220 21.92 4.59 40.71
CA GLY A 220 21.62 5.20 42.01
C GLY A 220 20.87 6.54 41.87
N PRO A 221 20.24 7.02 42.95
CA PRO A 221 19.66 8.36 43.00
C PRO A 221 20.70 9.48 42.95
#